data_AF-A0A6H1L5R7-F1
#
_entry.id   AF-A0A6H1L5R7-F1
#
_cell.length_a   1.000
_cell.length_b   1.000
_cell.length_c   1.000
_cell.angle_alpha   90.00
_cell.angle_beta   90.00
_cell.angle_gamma   90.00
#
_symmetry.space_group_name_H-M   'P 1'
#
loop_
_entity.id
_entity.type
_entity.pdbx_description
1 polymer ?
#
loop_
_entity_poly.entity_id
_entity_poly.type
_entity_poly.pdbx_seq_one_letter_code
_entity_poly.pdbx_strand_id
1 'polypeptide(L)' 'MTFAEWLYRYLIGKEMAGWDSTVFYPGPVELEYPPAGPGQRTQVTYGPERGM' A
#
# COMPACT_ATOMS: atom_id res chain seq x y z
N MET A 1 -11.82 -11.15 -7.66
CA MET A 1 -10.43 -10.67 -7.52
C MET A 1 -9.88 -11.21 -6.21
N THR A 2 -8.66 -11.74 -6.17
CA THR A 2 -8.05 -12.19 -4.91
C THR A 2 -7.49 -10.99 -4.12
N PHE A 3 -7.28 -11.15 -2.81
CA PHE A 3 -6.69 -10.09 -1.99
C PHE A 3 -5.31 -9.66 -2.50
N ALA A 4 -4.46 -10.61 -2.91
CA ALA A 4 -3.13 -10.31 -3.45
C ALA A 4 -3.21 -9.53 -4.77
N GLU A 5 -4.17 -9.88 -5.63
CA GLU A 5 -4.39 -9.18 -6.89
C GLU A 5 -4.91 -7.76 -6.68
N TRP A 6 -5.87 -7.58 -5.76
CA TRP A 6 -6.36 -6.28 -5.35
C TRP A 6 -5.25 -5.42 -4.74
N LEU A 7 -4.47 -5.98 -3.80
CA LEU A 7 -3.38 -5.29 -3.14
C LEU A 7 -2.32 -4.83 -4.15
N TYR A 8 -1.97 -5.69 -5.12
CA TYR A 8 -1.04 -5.32 -6.18
C TYR A 8 -1.56 -4.13 -7.00
N ARG A 9 -2.82 -4.19 -7.46
CA ARG A 9 -3.46 -3.10 -8.24
C ARG A 9 -3.55 -1.80 -7.45
N TYR A 10 -3.88 -1.88 -6.16
CA TYR A 10 -3.85 -0.74 -5.25
C TYR A 10 -2.45 -0.15 -5.16
N LEU A 11 -1.42 -0.94 -4.87
CA LEU A 11 -0.05 -0.46 -4.69
C LEU A 11 0.47 0.31 -5.91
N ILE A 12 0.16 -0.15 -7.13
CA ILE A 12 0.54 0.52 -8.38
C ILE A 12 -0.45 1.61 -8.86
N GLY A 13 -1.45 1.96 -8.04
CA GLY A 13 -2.41 3.03 -8.36
C GLY A 13 -3.44 2.67 -9.44
N LYS A 14 -3.55 1.40 -9.85
CA LYS A 14 -4.57 0.94 -10.81
C LYS A 14 -5.95 0.74 -10.20
N GLU A 15 -6.04 0.70 -8.87
CA GLU A 15 -7.30 0.55 -8.13
C GLU A 15 -7.27 1.48 -6.92
N MET A 16 -8.40 2.14 -6.65
CA MET A 16 -8.52 3.17 -5.62
C MET A 16 -9.02 2.54 -4.32
N ALA A 17 -8.70 3.17 -3.18
CA ALA A 17 -8.64 2.60 -1.82
C ALA A 17 -9.88 1.86 -1.27
N GLY A 18 -10.99 1.74 -2.01
CA GLY A 18 -12.15 0.94 -1.63
C GLY A 18 -12.90 0.44 -2.86
N TRP A 19 -13.71 -0.61 -2.68
CA TRP A 19 -14.72 -1.01 -3.65
C TRP A 19 -15.54 0.23 -4.05
N ASP A 20 -15.53 0.61 -5.33
CA ASP A 20 -16.21 1.80 -5.88
C ASP A 20 -15.64 3.19 -5.48
N SER A 21 -14.41 3.26 -4.96
CA SER A 21 -13.77 4.55 -4.66
C SER A 21 -13.18 5.21 -5.92
N THR A 22 -13.32 6.52 -6.06
CA THR A 22 -12.68 7.35 -7.11
C THR A 22 -11.54 8.22 -6.56
N VAL A 23 -11.07 7.94 -5.33
CA VAL A 23 -9.99 8.69 -4.68
C VAL A 23 -8.62 8.15 -5.07
N PHE A 24 -7.89 8.94 -5.87
CA PHE A 24 -6.49 8.71 -6.18
C PHE A 24 -5.60 9.19 -5.03
N TYR A 25 -4.70 8.32 -4.56
CA TYR A 25 -3.66 8.67 -3.60
C TYR A 25 -2.30 8.68 -4.32
N PRO A 26 -1.62 9.84 -4.43
CA PRO A 26 -0.29 9.90 -5.03
C PRO A 26 0.67 9.01 -4.24
N GLY A 27 1.56 8.33 -4.96
CA GLY A 27 2.51 7.38 -4.38
C GLY A 27 3.87 7.98 -4.05
N PRO A 28 4.80 7.15 -3.55
CA PRO A 28 4.59 5.74 -3.18
C PRO A 28 3.81 5.58 -1.87
N VAL A 29 3.12 4.43 -1.70
CA VAL A 29 2.41 4.11 -0.45
C VAL A 29 3.41 3.80 0.65
N GLU A 30 3.25 4.42 1.82
CA GLU A 30 3.98 4.03 3.01
C GLU A 30 3.37 2.77 3.64
N LEU A 31 4.22 1.78 3.92
CA LEU A 31 3.84 0.52 4.55
C LEU A 31 4.64 0.38 5.84
N GLU A 32 3.94 0.33 6.95
CA GLU A 32 4.53 0.11 8.26
C GLU A 32 4.51 -1.37 8.62
N TYR A 33 5.69 -1.94 8.88
CA TYR A 33 5.81 -3.25 9.48
C TYR A 33 5.83 -3.12 11.00
N PRO A 34 4.88 -3.75 11.70
CA PRO A 34 4.89 -3.74 13.15
C PRO A 34 6.17 -4.39 13.68
N PRO A 35 6.66 -3.95 14.86
CA PRO A 35 7.78 -4.60 15.52
C PRO A 35 7.53 -6.10 15.67
N ALA A 36 8.50 -6.94 15.28
CA ALA A 36 8.38 -8.39 15.43
C ALA A 36 8.63 -8.87 16.87
N GLY A 37 9.01 -7.95 17.78
CA GLY A 37 9.22 -8.24 19.19
C GLY A 37 9.44 -6.98 20.04
N PRO A 38 9.44 -7.13 21.37
CA PRO A 38 9.65 -6.03 22.29
C PRO A 38 11.02 -5.36 22.08
N GLY A 39 11.03 -4.02 22.03
CA GLY A 39 12.23 -3.22 21.80
C GLY A 39 12.66 -3.09 20.34
N GLN A 40 12.02 -3.80 19.41
CA GLN A 40 12.24 -3.58 17.98
C GLN A 40 11.49 -2.34 17.52
N ARG A 41 12.08 -1.62 16.55
CA ARG A 41 11.46 -0.45 15.94
C ARG A 41 10.54 -0.89 14.80
N THR A 42 9.46 -0.13 14.60
CA THR A 42 8.66 -0.20 13.38
C THR A 42 9.58 0.03 12.19
N GLN A 43 9.44 -0.80 11.15
CA GLN A 43 10.15 -0.59 9.89
C GLN A 43 9.18 0.01 8.89
N VAL A 44 9.61 1.07 8.22
CA VAL A 44 8.85 1.72 7.16
C VAL A 44 9.44 1.28 5.82
N THR A 45 8.57 0.85 4.90
CA THR A 45 8.93 0.66 3.49
C THR A 45 7.99 1.44 2.59
N TYR A 46 8.40 1.62 1.35
CA TYR A 46 7.61 2.29 0.34
C TYR A 46 7.21 1.30 -0.75
N GLY A 47 5.95 1.40 -1.18
CA GLY A 47 5.46 0.73 -2.38
C GLY A 47 6.15 1.25 -3.66
N PRO A 48 5.81 0.68 -4.82
CA PRO A 48 6.30 1.19 -6.09
C PRO A 48 5.87 2.65 -6.31
N GLU A 49 6.67 3.39 -7.07
CA GLU A 49 6.27 4.72 -7.53
C GLU A 49 4.94 4.60 -8.30
N ARG A 50 3.96 5.41 -7.88
CA ARG A 50 2.71 5.53 -8.62
C ARG A 50 2.91 6.64 -9.65
N GLY A 51 3.07 6.26 -10.91
CA GLY A 51 3.01 7.21 -12.02
C GLY A 51 1.60 7.78 -12.13
N MET A 52 1.49 9.07 -12.47
CA MET A 52 0.26 9.59 -13.07
C MET A 52 -0.07 8.82 -14.35
#